data_AF-A0A0M3JDR2-F1
#
_entry.id   AF-A0A0M3JDR2-F1
#
_cell.length_a   1.000
_cell.length_b   1.000
_cell.length_c   1.000
_cell.angle_alpha   90.00
_cell.angle_beta   90.00
_cell.angle_gamma   90.00
#
_symmetry.space_group_name_H-M   'P 1'
#
loop_
_entity.id
_entity.type
_entity.pdbx_description
1 polymer ?
#
loop_
_entity_poly.entity_id
_entity_poly.type
_entity_poly.pdbx_seq_one_letter_code
_entity_poly.pdbx_strand_id
1 'polypeptide(L)'
;MKRRRSVRSFSTRPVSPKLILNLIKTAGTAPSGANLQPWTFCVIGRSEIKARIRAIIESAEQINYTRSNYFQIKHLITNDFHHLKY
;
A
#
# COMPACT_ATOMS: atom_id res chain seq x y z
N MET A 1 12.95 8.79 -14.44
CA MET A 1 12.36 7.60 -13.79
C MET A 1 13.15 6.29 -13.91
N LYS A 2 14.11 6.13 -14.85
CA LYS A 2 14.78 4.84 -15.15
C LYS A 2 15.51 4.15 -13.97
N ARG A 3 15.85 4.88 -12.90
CA ARG A 3 16.61 4.36 -11.74
C ARG A 3 15.74 3.97 -10.53
N ARG A 4 14.43 4.27 -10.52
CA ARG A 4 13.57 4.00 -9.36
C ARG A 4 13.34 2.50 -9.21
N ARG A 5 13.53 1.97 -7.99
CA ARG A 5 13.18 0.59 -7.61
C ARG A 5 12.29 0.61 -6.37
N SER A 6 11.50 -0.44 -6.17
CA SER A 6 10.75 -0.65 -4.93
C SER A 6 11.68 -1.34 -3.92
N VAL A 7 12.04 -0.63 -2.86
CA VAL A 7 12.93 -1.09 -1.78
C VAL A 7 12.09 -1.56 -0.59
N ARG A 8 12.45 -2.68 0.04
CA ARG A 8 11.71 -3.28 1.17
C ARG A 8 12.50 -3.33 2.48
N SER A 9 13.74 -2.84 2.49
CA SER A 9 14.57 -2.70 3.68
C SER A 9 15.04 -1.25 3.80
N PHE A 10 14.77 -0.61 4.93
CA PHE A 10 15.02 0.81 5.16
C PHE A 10 15.96 1.02 6.34
N SER A 11 16.84 2.01 6.25
CA SER A 11 17.69 2.43 7.37
C SER A 11 16.85 3.09 8.47
N THR A 12 17.30 2.98 9.72
CA THR A 12 16.73 3.68 10.89
C THR A 12 17.10 5.15 10.96
N ARG A 13 18.01 5.63 10.10
CA ARG A 13 18.44 7.03 10.06
C ARG A 13 17.22 7.95 9.84
N PRO A 14 17.04 8.99 10.67
CA PRO A 14 15.93 9.92 10.50
C PRO A 14 16.05 10.69 9.18
N VAL A 15 14.90 10.98 8.58
CA VAL A 15 14.77 11.81 7.38
C VAL A 15 14.34 13.21 7.79
N SER A 16 14.87 14.24 7.12
CA SER A 16 14.50 15.63 7.41
C SER A 16 12.98 15.86 7.24
N PRO A 17 12.30 16.50 8.20
CA PRO A 17 10.89 16.87 8.06
C PRO A 17 10.60 17.74 6.84
N LYS A 18 11.54 18.64 6.48
CA LYS A 18 11.42 19.50 5.29
C LYS A 18 11.37 18.68 4.00
N LEU A 19 12.15 17.59 3.93
CA LEU A 19 12.14 16.71 2.77
C LEU A 19 10.78 16.00 2.65
N ILE A 20 10.24 15.48 3.74
CA ILE A 20 8.91 14.85 3.77
C ILE A 20 7.83 15.85 3.33
N LEU A 21 7.87 17.07 3.86
CA LEU A 21 6.91 18.12 3.49
C LEU A 21 6.98 18.46 2.00
N ASN A 22 8.19 18.57 1.43
CA ASN A 22 8.35 18.84 0.01
C ASN A 22 7.77 17.73 -0.86
N LEU A 23 7.96 16.46 -0.48
CA LEU A 23 7.37 15.32 -1.20
C LEU A 23 5.83 15.37 -1.19
N ILE A 24 5.23 15.70 -0.03
CA ILE A 24 3.78 15.85 0.09
C ILE A 24 3.26 17.01 -0.74
N LYS A 25 3.94 18.16 -0.73
CA LYS A 25 3.60 19.32 -1.57
C LYS A 25 3.60 18.94 -3.04
N THR A 26 4.63 18.23 -3.50
CA THR A 26 4.71 17.73 -4.89
C THR A 26 3.59 16.74 -5.21
N ALA A 27 3.22 15.84 -4.28
CA ALA A 27 2.11 14.92 -4.49
C ALA A 27 0.76 15.64 -4.59
N GLY A 28 0.57 16.69 -3.79
CA GLY A 28 -0.65 17.49 -3.77
C GLY A 28 -0.89 18.33 -5.03
N THR A 29 0.07 18.44 -5.94
CA THR A 29 -0.13 19.13 -7.23
C THR A 29 -0.74 18.22 -8.30
N ALA A 30 -1.08 16.97 -7.98
CA ALA A 30 -1.77 16.10 -8.92
C ALA A 30 -3.15 16.69 -9.29
N PRO A 31 -3.65 16.49 -10.52
CA PRO A 31 -5.02 16.86 -10.86
C PRO A 31 -6.02 15.99 -10.07
N SER A 32 -7.17 16.56 -9.73
CA SER A 32 -8.28 15.84 -9.10
C SER A 32 -9.61 16.14 -9.77
N GLY A 33 -10.51 15.16 -9.77
CA GLY A 33 -11.88 15.34 -10.27
C GLY A 33 -12.57 16.49 -9.53
N ALA A 34 -13.14 17.43 -10.29
CA ALA A 34 -13.76 18.65 -9.76
C ALA A 34 -12.88 19.43 -8.76
N ASN A 35 -11.55 19.30 -8.85
CA ASN A 35 -10.58 19.92 -7.93
C ASN A 35 -10.82 19.58 -6.44
N LEU A 36 -11.42 18.43 -6.14
CA LEU A 36 -11.77 18.05 -4.77
C LEU A 36 -10.56 17.75 -3.87
N GLN A 37 -9.41 17.43 -4.47
CA GLN A 37 -8.18 17.09 -3.77
C GLN A 37 -8.42 16.08 -2.61
N PRO A 38 -9.03 14.91 -2.89
CA PRO A 38 -9.56 14.00 -1.85
C PRO A 38 -8.46 13.16 -1.18
N TRP A 39 -7.28 13.71 -0.97
CA TRP A 39 -6.13 13.03 -0.37
C TRP A 39 -5.82 13.58 1.02
N THR A 40 -5.59 12.65 1.94
CA THR A 40 -5.04 12.94 3.27
C THR A 40 -3.72 12.20 3.41
N PHE A 41 -2.65 12.93 3.73
CA PHE A 41 -1.32 12.34 3.96
C PHE A 41 -1.05 12.22 5.45
N CYS A 42 -1.02 10.99 5.97
CA CYS A 42 -0.70 10.71 7.37
C CYS A 42 0.80 10.45 7.55
N VAL A 43 1.51 11.36 8.23
CA VAL A 43 2.95 11.21 8.53
C VAL A 43 3.14 10.70 9.95
N ILE A 44 3.88 9.58 10.10
CA ILE A 44 4.05 8.90 11.39
C ILE A 44 5.53 8.87 11.78
N GLY A 45 5.91 9.76 12.71
CA GLY A 45 7.26 9.80 13.26
C GLY A 45 7.48 8.84 14.45
N ARG A 46 6.48 8.73 15.33
CA ARG A 46 6.54 7.98 16.59
C ARG A 46 6.74 6.49 16.38
N SER A 47 7.74 5.91 17.04
CA SER A 47 8.11 4.49 16.98
C SER A 47 6.99 3.58 17.45
N GLU A 48 6.29 3.97 18.51
CA GLU A 48 5.25 3.16 19.16
C GLU A 48 4.05 2.98 18.22
N ILE A 49 3.68 4.05 17.49
CA ILE A 49 2.60 4.00 16.50
C ILE A 49 3.00 3.12 15.31
N LYS A 50 4.24 3.24 14.82
CA LYS A 50 4.75 2.38 13.74
C LYS A 50 4.74 0.90 14.13
N ALA A 51 5.12 0.57 15.37
CA ALA A 51 5.09 -0.80 15.88
C ALA A 51 3.66 -1.37 15.93
N ARG A 52 2.68 -0.58 16.39
CA ARG A 52 1.27 -0.98 16.40
C ARG A 52 0.73 -1.23 15.00
N ILE A 53 1.02 -0.35 14.04
CA ILE A 53 0.61 -0.53 12.64
C ILE A 53 1.25 -1.79 12.04
N ARG A 54 2.53 -2.02 12.31
CA ARG A 54 3.25 -3.22 11.85
C ARG A 54 2.56 -4.50 12.32
N ALA A 55 2.23 -4.61 13.60
CA ALA A 55 1.57 -5.80 14.16
C ALA A 55 0.20 -6.07 13.50
N ILE A 56 -0.57 -5.01 13.21
CA ILE A 56 -1.87 -5.13 12.52
C ILE A 56 -1.67 -5.64 11.10
N ILE A 57 -0.70 -5.09 10.35
CA ILE A 57 -0.44 -5.51 8.97
C ILE A 57 0.12 -6.92 8.91
N GLU A 58 1.08 -7.28 9.78
CA GLU A 58 1.67 -8.63 9.79
C GLU A 58 0.62 -9.71 10.10
N SER A 59 -0.30 -9.46 11.02
CA SER A 59 -1.40 -10.41 11.30
C SER A 59 -2.38 -10.52 10.14
N ALA A 60 -2.76 -9.40 9.49
CA ALA A 60 -3.60 -9.41 8.30
C ALA A 60 -2.93 -10.14 7.12
N GLU A 61 -1.63 -9.91 6.90
CA GLU A 61 -0.86 -10.57 5.84
C GLU A 61 -0.73 -12.08 6.10
N GLN A 62 -0.47 -12.49 7.34
CA GLN A 62 -0.44 -13.92 7.68
C GLN A 62 -1.77 -14.60 7.35
N ILE A 63 -2.90 -13.93 7.63
CA ILE A 63 -4.23 -14.40 7.24
C ILE A 63 -4.36 -14.44 5.71
N ASN A 64 -3.89 -13.43 4.98
CA ASN A 64 -3.94 -13.41 3.52
C ASN A 64 -3.13 -14.57 2.90
N TYR A 65 -1.92 -14.83 3.40
CA TYR A 65 -1.07 -15.93 2.94
C TYR A 65 -1.65 -17.30 3.31
N THR A 66 -2.19 -17.47 4.51
CA THR A 66 -2.77 -18.76 4.94
C THR A 66 -4.15 -19.02 4.34
N ARG A 67 -4.99 -17.98 4.20
CA ARG A 67 -6.22 -18.03 3.41
C ARG A 67 -5.94 -18.21 1.94
N SER A 68 -4.71 -18.09 1.41
CA SER A 68 -4.42 -18.31 -0.01
C SER A 68 -4.60 -19.77 -0.50
N ASN A 69 -5.04 -20.71 0.34
CA ASN A 69 -5.83 -21.88 -0.12
C ASN A 69 -7.14 -21.47 -0.87
N TYR A 70 -7.54 -20.20 -0.76
CA TYR A 70 -8.65 -19.56 -1.47
C TYR A 70 -8.30 -19.25 -2.94
N PHE A 71 -7.02 -19.18 -3.33
CA PHE A 71 -6.65 -19.13 -4.75
C PHE A 71 -6.93 -20.46 -5.46
N GLN A 72 -6.81 -21.58 -4.74
CA GLN A 72 -7.14 -22.91 -5.28
C GLN A 72 -8.66 -23.04 -5.51
N ILE A 73 -9.47 -22.51 -4.59
CA ILE A 73 -10.94 -22.47 -4.73
C ILE A 73 -11.37 -21.47 -5.82
N LYS A 74 -10.74 -20.29 -5.93
CA LYS A 74 -11.07 -19.31 -6.98
C LYS A 74 -10.68 -19.80 -8.38
N HIS A 75 -9.59 -20.56 -8.53
CA HIS A 75 -9.20 -21.18 -9.80
C HIS A 75 -10.18 -22.30 -10.22
N LEU A 76 -10.69 -23.08 -9.25
CA LEU A 76 -11.76 -24.07 -9.47
C LEU A 76 -13.06 -23.38 -9.93
N ILE A 77 -13.48 -22.30 -9.27
CA ILE A 77 -14.73 -21.61 -9.62
C ILE A 77 -14.60 -20.87 -10.96
N THR A 78 -13.45 -20.25 -11.28
CA THR A 78 -13.30 -19.46 -12.51
C THR A 78 -13.23 -20.33 -13.77
N ASN A 79 -12.76 -21.59 -13.68
CA ASN A 79 -12.74 -22.52 -14.80
C ASN A 79 -14.15 -23.04 -15.18
N ASP A 80 -15.10 -23.07 -14.25
CA ASP A 80 -16.50 -23.44 -14.55
C ASP A 80 -17.28 -22.32 -15.27
N PHE A 81 -16.83 -21.07 -15.20
CA PHE A 81 -17.52 -19.92 -15.84
C PHE A 81 -17.08 -19.65 -17.29
N HIS A 82 -16.06 -20.31 -17.81
CA HIS A 82 -15.64 -20.15 -19.21
C HIS A 82 -16.64 -20.73 -20.24
N HIS A 83 -17.71 -21.40 -19.78
CA HIS A 83 -18.77 -21.92 -20.66
C HIS A 83 -19.96 -20.99 -20.91
N LEU A 84 -19.96 -19.74 -20.43
CA LEU A 84 -21.05 -18.80 -20.72
C LEU A 84 -20.57 -17.47 -21.33
N LYS A 85 -20.53 -17.51 -22.67
CA LYS A 85 -21.11 -16.55 -23.62
C LYS A 85 -20.49 -15.15 -23.82
N TYR A 86 -20.16 -14.96 -25.12
CA TYR A 86 -20.06 -13.78 -25.99
C TYR A 86 -19.04 -12.70 -25.65
#